data_AF-A0AAW9VD42-F1
#
_entry.id   AF-A0AAW9VD42-F1
#
_cell.length_a   1.000
_cell.length_b   1.000
_cell.length_c   1.000
_cell.angle_alpha   90.00
_cell.angle_beta   90.00
_cell.angle_gamma   90.00
#
_symmetry.space_group_name_H-M   'P 1'
#
loop_
_entity.id
_entity.type
_entity.pdbx_description
1 polymer ?
#
loop_
_entity_poly.entity_id
_entity_poly.type
_entity_poly.pdbx_seq_one_letter_code
_entity_poly.pdbx_strand_id
1 'polypeptide(L)'
;MSLKKIEKMTESLSQAIADEIASLRRKRLLSGSQLGSLIGVSQQQISRYENGICEITLSTLCLLLHYLGVSLESFFFFVSERIEANEPELYGEFNLLFEQHGALISK
;
A
#
# COMPACT_ATOMS: atom_id res chain seq x y z
N MET A 1 15.17 -20.62 0.32
CA MET A 1 14.72 -19.41 1.06
C MET A 1 14.18 -19.88 2.41
N SER A 2 14.62 -19.28 3.53
CA SER A 2 14.12 -19.66 4.86
C SER A 2 12.68 -19.20 5.04
N LEU A 3 11.82 -20.01 5.67
CA LEU A 3 10.43 -19.66 5.98
C LEU A 3 10.33 -18.31 6.71
N LYS A 4 11.25 -18.07 7.65
CA LYS A 4 11.34 -16.81 8.39
C LYS A 4 11.57 -15.59 7.50
N LYS A 5 12.28 -15.75 6.37
CA LYS A 5 12.51 -14.65 5.43
C LYS A 5 11.23 -14.32 4.67
N ILE A 6 10.46 -15.34 4.27
CA ILE A 6 9.19 -15.18 3.55
C ILE A 6 8.15 -14.48 4.42
N GLU A 7 8.02 -14.90 5.67
CA GLU A 7 7.13 -14.29 6.66
C GLU A 7 7.48 -12.81 6.82
N LYS A 8 8.77 -12.52 7.06
CA LYS A 8 9.26 -11.15 7.23
C LYS A 8 9.02 -10.27 6.00
N MET A 9 9.23 -10.79 4.79
CA MET A 9 8.92 -10.07 3.54
C MET A 9 7.43 -9.72 3.46
N THR A 10 6.57 -10.70 3.76
CA THR A 10 5.11 -10.52 3.68
C THR A 10 4.62 -9.50 4.71
N GLU A 11 5.13 -9.54 5.93
CA GLU A 11 4.85 -8.56 7.00
C GLU A 11 5.27 -7.16 6.60
N SER A 12 6.49 -7.01 6.08
CA SER A 12 7.05 -5.70 5.71
C SER A 12 6.27 -5.05 4.57
N LEU A 13 5.90 -5.84 3.55
CA LEU A 13 5.06 -5.38 2.44
C LEU A 13 3.66 -4.97 2.92
N SER A 14 3.04 -5.80 3.76
CA SER A 14 1.70 -5.53 4.29
C SER A 14 1.67 -4.26 5.15
N GLN A 15 2.69 -4.07 5.98
CA GLN A 15 2.81 -2.87 6.81
C GLN A 15 3.03 -1.61 5.96
N ALA A 16 3.89 -1.68 4.94
CA ALA A 16 4.14 -0.55 4.04
C ALA A 16 2.87 -0.12 3.27
N ILE A 17 2.06 -1.10 2.82
CA ILE A 17 0.75 -0.86 2.19
C ILE A 17 -0.21 -0.18 3.17
N ALA A 18 -0.32 -0.69 4.40
CA ALA A 18 -1.18 -0.15 5.44
C ALA A 18 -0.83 1.31 5.79
N ASP A 19 0.47 1.57 5.97
CA ASP A 19 1.00 2.89 6.28
C ASP A 19 0.74 3.90 5.14
N GLU A 20 0.87 3.47 3.88
CA GLU A 20 0.60 4.35 2.74
C GLU A 20 -0.89 4.67 2.60
N ILE A 21 -1.79 3.69 2.81
CA ILE A 21 -3.24 3.96 2.84
C ILE A 21 -3.57 5.01 3.92
N ALA A 22 -3.05 4.83 5.14
CA ALA A 22 -3.27 5.76 6.24
C ALA A 22 -2.70 7.16 5.96
N SER A 23 -1.51 7.22 5.33
CA SER A 23 -0.88 8.45 4.86
C SER A 23 -1.77 9.19 3.85
N LEU A 24 -2.23 8.51 2.80
CA LEU A 24 -3.07 9.10 1.76
C LEU A 24 -4.41 9.60 2.30
N ARG A 25 -5.08 8.82 3.17
CA ARG A 25 -6.31 9.26 3.83
C ARG A 25 -6.10 10.57 4.58
N ARG A 26 -5.03 10.66 5.39
CA ARG A 26 -4.70 11.85 6.18
C ARG A 26 -4.35 13.05 5.31
N LYS A 27 -3.61 12.85 4.20
CA LYS A 27 -3.32 13.91 3.21
C LYS A 27 -4.60 14.48 2.57
N ARG A 28 -5.66 13.68 2.46
CA ARG A 28 -6.99 14.10 1.98
C ARG A 28 -7.89 14.66 3.09
N LEU A 29 -7.39 14.79 4.33
CA LEU A 29 -8.15 15.27 5.50
C LEU A 29 -9.43 14.45 5.78
N LEU A 30 -9.42 13.17 5.41
CA LEU A 30 -10.55 12.28 5.64
C LEU A 30 -10.41 11.56 6.98
N SER A 31 -11.50 11.49 7.75
CA SER A 31 -11.62 10.53 8.84
C SER A 31 -11.77 9.10 8.29
N GLY A 32 -11.50 8.10 9.13
CA GLY A 32 -11.70 6.70 8.74
C GLY A 32 -13.15 6.38 8.39
N SER A 33 -14.12 7.03 9.04
CA SER A 33 -15.55 6.85 8.71
C SER A 33 -15.89 7.44 7.35
N GLN A 34 -15.39 8.63 7.03
CA GLN A 34 -15.60 9.25 5.71
C GLN A 34 -15.03 8.38 4.59
N LEU A 35 -13.80 7.88 4.74
CA LEU A 35 -13.21 6.97 3.76
C LEU A 35 -14.00 5.67 3.64
N GLY A 36 -14.42 5.09 4.77
CA GLY A 36 -15.27 3.90 4.80
C GLY A 36 -16.57 4.10 4.03
N SER A 37 -17.25 5.22 4.25
CA SER A 37 -18.47 5.57 3.52
C SER A 37 -18.26 5.70 2.01
N LEU A 38 -17.13 6.24 1.54
CA LEU A 38 -16.82 6.35 0.11
C LEU A 38 -16.68 4.99 -0.57
N ILE A 39 -16.10 4.01 0.12
CA ILE A 39 -15.83 2.68 -0.45
C ILE A 39 -16.83 1.60 0.02
N GLY A 40 -17.85 1.97 0.78
CA GLY A 40 -18.90 1.06 1.25
C GLY A 40 -18.47 0.09 2.36
N VAL A 41 -17.53 0.47 3.23
CA VAL A 41 -17.08 -0.33 4.38
C VAL A 41 -17.19 0.43 5.70
N SER A 42 -17.12 -0.29 6.83
CA SER A 42 -17.15 0.34 8.15
C SER A 42 -15.83 1.05 8.48
N GLN A 43 -15.87 2.04 9.39
CA GLN A 43 -14.65 2.66 9.91
C GLN A 43 -13.70 1.64 10.54
N GLN A 44 -14.24 0.61 11.21
CA GLN A 44 -13.44 -0.48 11.78
C GLN A 44 -12.69 -1.24 10.69
N GLN A 45 -13.31 -1.47 9.53
CA GLN A 45 -12.67 -2.12 8.40
C GLN A 45 -11.52 -1.25 7.84
N ILE A 46 -11.72 0.07 7.73
CA ILE A 46 -10.65 1.01 7.38
C ILE A 46 -9.49 0.93 8.39
N SER A 47 -9.79 0.91 9.69
CA SER A 47 -8.77 0.75 10.73
C SER A 47 -7.99 -0.55 10.58
N ARG A 48 -8.65 -1.66 10.22
CA ARG A 48 -7.96 -2.94 9.99
C ARG A 48 -7.02 -2.88 8.79
N TYR A 49 -7.42 -2.23 7.70
CA TYR A 49 -6.55 -2.01 6.54
C TYR A 49 -5.34 -1.15 6.89
N GLU A 50 -5.57 -0.03 7.59
CA GLU A 50 -4.51 0.94 7.96
C GLU A 50 -3.54 0.44 9.03
N ASN A 51 -3.88 -0.65 9.72
CA ASN A 51 -3.01 -1.29 10.72
C ASN A 51 -2.48 -2.65 10.27
N GLY A 52 -2.71 -3.06 9.01
CA GLY A 52 -2.25 -4.36 8.51
C GLY A 52 -2.87 -5.59 9.19
N ILE A 53 -4.00 -5.42 9.90
CA ILE A 53 -4.65 -6.49 10.70
C ILE A 53 -5.39 -7.49 9.80
N CYS A 54 -5.74 -7.10 8.58
CA CYS A 54 -6.32 -8.00 7.60
C CYS A 54 -5.84 -7.69 6.18
N GLU A 55 -5.87 -8.71 5.33
CA GLU A 55 -5.64 -8.55 3.91
C GLU A 55 -6.69 -7.62 3.28
N ILE A 56 -6.21 -6.80 2.35
CA ILE A 56 -7.06 -6.00 1.47
C ILE A 56 -7.10 -6.66 0.10
N THR A 57 -8.30 -6.81 -0.46
CA THR A 57 -8.41 -7.32 -1.84
C THR A 57 -7.94 -6.26 -2.82
N LEU A 58 -7.34 -6.67 -3.95
CA LEU A 58 -6.88 -5.74 -4.98
C LEU A 58 -8.00 -4.83 -5.48
N SER A 59 -9.23 -5.34 -5.64
CA SER A 59 -10.39 -4.52 -6.03
C SER A 59 -10.71 -3.43 -5.01
N THR A 60 -10.61 -3.72 -3.71
CA THR A 60 -10.82 -2.73 -2.64
C THR A 60 -9.71 -1.69 -2.62
N LEU A 61 -8.46 -2.12 -2.83
CA LEU A 61 -7.33 -1.21 -2.97
C LEU A 61 -7.52 -0.27 -4.16
N CYS A 62 -7.87 -0.78 -5.34
CA CYS A 62 -8.14 0.05 -6.51
C CYS A 62 -9.27 1.06 -6.26
N LEU A 63 -10.34 0.66 -5.56
CA LEU A 63 -11.43 1.56 -5.21
C LEU A 63 -10.97 2.66 -4.23
N LEU A 64 -10.20 2.30 -3.21
CA LEU A 64 -9.57 3.26 -2.30
C LEU A 64 -8.73 4.30 -3.05
N LEU A 65 -7.82 3.83 -3.92
CA LEU A 65 -6.94 4.71 -4.67
C LEU A 65 -7.70 5.62 -5.64
N HIS A 66 -8.77 5.12 -6.25
CA HIS A 66 -9.67 5.93 -7.08
C HIS A 66 -10.26 7.11 -6.29
N TYR A 67 -10.85 6.87 -5.13
CA TYR A 67 -11.42 7.93 -4.29
C TYR A 67 -10.38 8.83 -3.63
N LEU A 68 -9.18 8.31 -3.36
CA LEU A 68 -8.05 9.09 -2.87
C LEU A 68 -7.34 9.86 -4.01
N GLY A 69 -7.70 9.62 -5.27
CA GLY A 69 -7.13 10.28 -6.44
C GLY A 69 -5.64 9.99 -6.61
N VAL A 70 -5.24 8.71 -6.49
CA VAL A 70 -3.85 8.24 -6.59
C VAL A 70 -3.78 7.09 -7.60
N SER A 71 -2.74 7.08 -8.45
CA SER A 71 -2.52 5.97 -9.38
C SER A 71 -1.89 4.76 -8.66
N LEU A 72 -2.08 3.56 -9.19
CA LEU A 72 -1.40 2.36 -8.67
C LEU A 72 0.13 2.52 -8.69
N GLU A 73 0.67 3.13 -9.75
CA GLU A 73 2.10 3.40 -9.89
C GLU A 73 2.61 4.32 -8.77
N SER A 74 1.98 5.47 -8.55
CA SER A 74 2.39 6.39 -7.48
C SER A 74 2.22 5.76 -6.10
N PHE A 75 1.16 4.95 -5.91
CA PHE A 75 0.96 4.22 -4.66
C PHE A 75 2.12 3.26 -4.37
N PHE A 76 2.44 2.38 -5.32
CA PHE A 76 3.50 1.38 -5.12
C PHE A 76 4.91 1.98 -5.09
N PHE A 77 5.13 3.14 -5.74
CA PHE A 77 6.35 3.92 -5.53
C PHE A 77 6.51 4.33 -4.06
N PHE A 78 5.48 4.88 -3.41
CA PHE A 78 5.62 5.23 -1.98
C PHE A 78 5.65 4.01 -1.05
N VAL A 79 5.05 2.88 -1.46
CA VAL A 79 5.21 1.61 -0.74
C VAL A 79 6.67 1.13 -0.80
N SER A 80 7.33 1.25 -1.96
CA SER A 80 8.74 0.86 -2.11
C SER A 80 9.65 1.73 -1.24
N GLU A 81 9.45 3.05 -1.25
CA GLU A 81 10.20 3.99 -0.39
C GLU A 81 10.05 3.65 1.09
N ARG A 82 8.86 3.21 1.53
CA ARG A 82 8.62 2.79 2.92
C ARG A 82 9.36 1.51 3.27
N ILE A 83 9.40 0.55 2.36
CA ILE A 83 10.15 -0.70 2.57
C ILE A 83 11.65 -0.38 2.64
N GLU A 84 12.16 0.45 1.75
CA GLU A 84 13.56 0.88 1.77
C GLU A 84 13.94 1.57 3.09
N ALA A 85 13.07 2.45 3.59
CA ALA A 85 13.32 3.18 4.83
C ALA A 85 13.26 2.30 6.09
N ASN A 86 12.35 1.32 6.14
CA ASN A 86 12.09 0.52 7.34
C ASN A 86 12.91 -0.78 7.38
N GLU A 87 13.16 -1.39 6.22
CA GLU A 87 13.81 -2.70 6.08
C GLU A 87 14.73 -2.70 4.82
N PRO A 88 15.84 -1.94 4.82
CA PRO A 88 16.73 -1.80 3.64
C PRO A 88 17.23 -3.15 3.10
N GLU A 89 17.47 -4.13 3.98
CA GLU A 89 17.89 -5.47 3.62
C GLU A 89 16.85 -6.27 2.82
N LEU A 90 15.58 -5.87 2.86
CA LEU A 90 14.48 -6.51 2.12
C LEU A 90 14.16 -5.79 0.82
N TYR A 91 14.54 -4.52 0.68
CA TYR A 91 14.25 -3.74 -0.53
C TYR A 91 14.73 -4.45 -1.80
N GLY A 92 15.95 -4.99 -1.78
CA GLY A 92 16.54 -5.73 -2.89
C GLY A 92 15.73 -6.95 -3.36
N GLU A 93 14.91 -7.54 -2.47
CA GLU A 93 14.05 -8.68 -2.80
C GLU A 93 12.78 -8.25 -3.54
N PHE A 94 12.38 -6.98 -3.41
CA PHE A 94 11.23 -6.40 -4.10
C PHE A 94 11.61 -5.59 -5.33
N ASN A 95 12.88 -5.52 -5.71
CA ASN A 95 13.32 -4.77 -6.89
C ASN A 95 12.51 -5.11 -8.15
N LEU A 96 12.30 -6.38 -8.46
CA LEU A 96 11.49 -6.79 -9.63
C LEU A 96 10.02 -6.34 -9.55
N LEU A 97 9.49 -6.08 -8.36
CA LEU A 97 8.12 -5.60 -8.15
C LEU A 97 8.02 -4.07 -8.34
N PHE A 98 9.09 -3.34 -8.03
CA PHE A 98 9.13 -1.88 -8.02
C PHE A 98 9.96 -1.26 -9.15
N GLU A 99 10.71 -2.07 -9.90
CA GLU A 99 11.45 -1.64 -11.08
C GLU A 99 10.48 -1.01 -12.09
N GLN A 100 10.72 0.27 -12.41
CA GLN A 100 9.96 0.94 -13.45
C GLN A 100 10.22 0.23 -14.77
N HIS A 101 9.16 -0.29 -15.41
CA HIS A 101 9.22 -0.62 -16.83
C HIS A 101 9.59 0.68 -17.56
N GLY A 102 10.85 0.74 -18.02
CA GLY A 102 11.40 1.90 -18.71
C GLY A 102 10.42 2.47 -19.72
N ALA A 103 10.25 3.80 -19.65
CA ALA A 103 9.46 4.64 -20.53
C ALA A 103 9.11 4.00 -21.89
N LEU A 104 7.88 3.47 -21.99
CA LEU A 104 7.24 3.15 -23.27
C LEU A 104 5.97 3.99 -23.45
N ILE A 105 6.06 5.30 -23.24
CA ILE A 105 5.23 6.25 -23.98
C ILE A 105 6.10 7.46 -24.38
N SER A 106 6.82 7.27 -25.49
CA SER A 106 7.08 8.37 -26.42
C SER A 106 6.87 7.83 -27.83
N LYS A 107 5.66 8.04 -28.35
CA LYS A 107 5.34 8.38 -29.73
C LYS A 107 3.86 8.77 -29.82
#